data_AF-A0A7K3ZYN7-F1
#
_entry.id   AF-A0A7K3ZYN7-F1
#
_cell.length_a   1.000
_cell.length_b   1.000
_cell.length_c   1.000
_cell.angle_alpha   90.00
_cell.angle_beta   90.00
_cell.angle_gamma   90.00
#
_symmetry.space_group_name_H-M   'P 1'
#
loop_
_entity.id
_entity.type
_entity.pdbx_description
1 polymer ?
#
loop_
_entity_poly.entity_id
_entity_poly.type
_entity_poly.pdbx_seq_one_letter_code
_entity_poly.pdbx_strand_id
1 'polypeptide(L)'
;MAGEVIQSSAGSTPMFVFNAQPSYSALDLERDSQIIELRTQVTKLTEQVNRLEKILGEMSKRMESMQTSSEDVMVLRSITRDEAKKEILDLLDKSDKLYYYDIAEALRLDLEEVVQIMSELESEGFVGVAE
;
A
#
# COMPACT_ATOMS: atom_id res chain seq x y z
N MET A 1 49.70 -40.74 -11.68
CA MET A 1 50.52 -41.53 -12.63
C MET A 1 50.82 -40.62 -13.81
N ALA A 2 52.04 -40.30 -14.22
CA ALA A 2 53.37 -40.68 -13.79
C ALA A 2 54.25 -39.43 -14.02
N GLY A 3 55.13 -39.13 -13.07
CA GLY A 3 56.16 -38.11 -13.27
C GLY A 3 57.22 -38.68 -14.20
N GLU A 4 57.65 -37.89 -15.17
CA GLU A 4 58.83 -38.19 -15.96
C GLU A 4 59.96 -37.27 -15.49
N VAL A 5 60.88 -37.88 -14.73
CA VAL A 5 62.11 -37.29 -14.25
C VAL A 5 63.19 -37.65 -15.25
N ILE A 6 63.67 -36.68 -16.02
CA ILE A 6 64.90 -36.83 -16.81
C ILE A 6 66.01 -36.11 -16.04
N GLN A 7 66.98 -36.89 -15.54
CA GLN A 7 68.16 -36.37 -14.85
C GLN A 7 69.26 -35.98 -15.83
N SER A 8 69.68 -34.71 -15.71
CA SER A 8 71.06 -34.22 -15.62
C SER A 8 72.01 -34.33 -16.82
N SER A 9 72.48 -33.18 -17.32
CA SER A 9 73.90 -32.83 -17.23
C SER A 9 74.18 -31.36 -17.63
N ALA A 10 74.92 -30.67 -16.74
CA ALA A 10 75.74 -29.49 -16.96
C ALA A 10 75.06 -28.12 -17.22
N GLY A 11 75.19 -27.22 -16.24
CA GLY A 11 75.25 -25.77 -16.46
C GLY A 11 74.09 -24.93 -15.90
N SER A 12 74.33 -24.33 -14.73
CA SER A 12 73.80 -23.02 -14.31
C SER A 12 72.27 -22.81 -14.25
N THR A 13 71.77 -22.91 -13.00
CA THR A 13 70.62 -22.21 -12.41
C THR A 13 69.24 -22.36 -13.07
N PRO A 14 68.24 -22.98 -12.39
CA PRO A 14 66.87 -22.91 -12.86
C PRO A 14 66.39 -21.44 -12.80
N MET A 15 66.15 -20.84 -13.95
CA MET A 15 65.47 -19.55 -14.06
C MET A 15 64.04 -19.74 -13.54
N PHE A 16 63.79 -19.27 -12.33
CA PHE A 16 62.44 -19.16 -11.79
C PHE A 16 61.59 -18.36 -12.78
N VAL A 17 60.45 -18.92 -13.18
CA VAL A 17 59.43 -18.24 -13.96
C VAL A 17 58.95 -17.06 -13.10
N PHE A 18 59.44 -15.86 -13.40
CA PHE A 18 58.90 -14.64 -12.83
C PHE A 18 57.51 -14.48 -13.44
N ASN A 19 56.49 -14.87 -12.68
CA ASN A 19 55.12 -14.57 -12.99
C ASN A 19 55.02 -13.04 -13.05
N ALA A 20 54.95 -12.48 -14.26
CA ALA A 20 54.86 -11.04 -14.45
C ALA A 20 53.66 -10.54 -13.64
N GLN A 21 53.91 -9.63 -12.68
CA GLN A 21 52.81 -8.95 -12.02
C GLN A 21 51.95 -8.30 -13.11
N PRO A 22 50.61 -8.41 -13.06
CA PRO A 22 49.78 -7.65 -13.97
C PRO A 22 50.06 -6.16 -13.74
N SER A 23 50.74 -5.53 -14.69
CA SER A 23 50.95 -4.09 -14.69
C SER A 23 49.63 -3.45 -15.10
N TYR A 24 48.81 -3.07 -14.13
CA TYR A 24 47.59 -2.30 -14.38
C TYR A 24 47.98 -1.00 -15.10
N SER A 25 47.40 -0.77 -16.28
CA SER A 25 47.55 0.53 -16.92
C SER A 25 46.69 1.57 -16.19
N ALA A 26 47.07 2.85 -16.21
CA ALA A 26 46.26 3.91 -15.59
C ALA A 26 44.81 3.94 -16.14
N LEU A 27 44.63 3.53 -17.40
CA LEU A 27 43.32 3.38 -18.04
C LEU A 27 42.49 2.24 -17.43
N ASP A 28 43.12 1.17 -16.96
CA ASP A 28 42.41 0.05 -16.32
C ASP A 28 41.89 0.45 -14.93
N LEU A 29 42.69 1.20 -14.16
CA LEU A 29 42.28 1.75 -12.87
C LEU A 29 41.11 2.73 -12.99
N GLU A 30 41.10 3.57 -14.05
CA GLU A 30 40.01 4.51 -14.29
C GLU A 30 38.71 3.81 -14.69
N ARG A 31 38.79 2.77 -15.55
CA ARG A 31 37.64 1.92 -15.88
C ARG A 31 37.10 1.21 -14.64
N ASP A 32 37.98 0.66 -13.80
CA ASP A 32 37.57 -0.04 -12.58
C ASP A 32 36.87 0.92 -11.60
N SER A 33 37.35 2.16 -11.48
CA SER A 33 36.69 3.19 -10.67
C SER A 33 35.27 3.50 -11.18
N GLN A 34 35.10 3.65 -12.50
CA GLN A 34 33.78 3.88 -13.11
C GLN A 34 32.84 2.68 -12.92
N ILE A 35 33.37 1.45 -13.01
CA ILE A 35 32.60 0.23 -12.75
C ILE A 35 32.11 0.19 -11.30
N ILE A 36 32.95 0.57 -10.34
CA ILE A 36 32.58 0.62 -8.92
C ILE A 36 31.47 1.68 -8.69
N GLU A 37 31.61 2.85 -9.30
CA GLU A 37 30.62 3.92 -9.17
C GLU A 37 29.27 3.51 -9.77
N LEU A 38 29.26 2.97 -10.99
CA LEU A 38 28.05 2.48 -11.65
C LEU A 38 27.39 1.35 -10.84
N ARG A 39 28.15 0.40 -10.30
CA ARG A 39 27.62 -0.64 -9.41
C ARG A 39 26.95 -0.05 -8.18
N THR A 40 27.57 0.96 -7.57
CA THR A 40 27.01 1.66 -6.41
C THR A 40 25.68 2.34 -6.76
N GLN A 41 25.60 3.00 -7.91
CA GLN A 41 24.36 3.61 -8.39
C GLN A 41 23.27 2.58 -8.67
N VAL A 42 23.61 1.45 -9.30
CA VAL A 42 22.67 0.34 -9.57
C VAL A 42 22.12 -0.23 -8.26
N THR A 43 22.96 -0.44 -7.25
CA THR A 43 22.51 -0.90 -5.93
C THR A 43 21.53 0.08 -5.29
N LYS A 44 21.87 1.38 -5.30
CA LYS A 44 21.00 2.42 -4.75
C LYS A 44 19.64 2.50 -5.47
N LEU A 45 19.65 2.39 -6.79
CA LEU A 45 18.42 2.39 -7.58
C LEU A 45 17.57 1.15 -7.28
N THR A 46 18.20 -0.01 -7.14
CA THR A 46 17.53 -1.26 -6.77
C THR A 46 16.83 -1.15 -5.42
N GLU A 47 17.48 -0.53 -4.42
CA GLU A 47 16.87 -0.27 -3.11
C GLU A 47 15.68 0.70 -3.22
N GLN A 48 15.78 1.74 -4.06
CA GLN A 48 14.68 2.67 -4.28
C GLN A 48 13.47 1.98 -4.92
N VAL A 49 13.69 1.13 -5.92
CA VAL A 49 12.62 0.35 -6.56
C VAL A 49 11.93 -0.56 -5.54
N ASN A 50 12.70 -1.32 -4.75
CA ASN A 50 12.13 -2.18 -3.70
C ASN A 50 11.30 -1.40 -2.67
N ARG A 51 11.74 -0.19 -2.30
CA ARG A 51 10.99 0.68 -1.38
C ARG A 51 9.68 1.16 -2.00
N LEU A 52 9.69 1.52 -3.27
CA LEU A 52 8.49 1.94 -3.99
C LEU A 52 7.50 0.79 -4.14
N GLU A 53 7.96 -0.40 -4.50
CA GLU A 53 7.11 -1.60 -4.60
C GLU A 53 6.43 -1.92 -3.26
N LYS A 54 7.15 -1.78 -2.14
CA LYS A 54 6.56 -1.95 -0.81
C LYS A 54 5.46 -0.93 -0.52
N ILE A 55 5.71 0.35 -0.81
CA ILE A 55 4.73 1.42 -0.62
C ILE A 55 3.49 1.17 -1.49
N LEU A 56 3.68 0.78 -2.75
CA LEU A 56 2.58 0.45 -3.66
C LEU A 56 1.77 -0.75 -3.15
N GLY A 57 2.43 -1.77 -2.61
CA GLY A 57 1.75 -2.92 -2.01
C GLY A 57 0.93 -2.56 -0.76
N GLU A 58 1.44 -1.67 0.09
CA GLU A 58 0.72 -1.16 1.25
C GLU A 58 -0.47 -0.28 0.85
N MET A 59 -0.28 0.60 -0.14
CA MET A 59 -1.36 1.43 -0.68
C MET A 59 -2.45 0.59 -1.35
N SER A 60 -2.09 -0.45 -2.09
CA SER A 60 -3.05 -1.35 -2.74
C SER A 60 -3.90 -2.09 -1.72
N LYS A 61 -3.29 -2.66 -0.67
CA LYS A 61 -4.02 -3.30 0.44
C LYS A 61 -4.97 -2.33 1.16
N ARG A 62 -4.53 -1.08 1.35
CA ARG A 62 -5.38 -0.04 1.94
C ARG A 62 -6.55 0.29 1.02
N MET A 63 -6.32 0.38 -0.29
CA MET A 63 -7.37 0.64 -1.27
C MET A 63 -8.40 -0.49 -1.34
N GLU A 64 -7.96 -1.75 -1.33
CA GLU A 64 -8.85 -2.93 -1.26
C GLU A 64 -9.73 -2.91 0.00
N SER A 65 -9.16 -2.53 1.15
CA SER A 65 -9.92 -2.38 2.40
C SER A 65 -10.91 -1.20 2.39
N MET A 66 -10.73 -0.21 1.50
CA MET A 66 -11.63 0.94 1.36
C MET A 66 -12.71 0.71 0.28
N GLN A 67 -12.42 -0.07 -0.76
CA GLN A 67 -13.39 -0.39 -1.81
C GLN A 67 -14.47 -1.36 -1.35
N THR A 68 -14.15 -2.27 -0.42
CA THR A 68 -15.14 -3.21 0.14
C THR A 68 -16.21 -2.53 1.01
N SER A 69 -16.03 -1.27 1.42
CA SER A 69 -16.99 -0.54 2.26
C SER A 69 -17.72 0.60 1.55
N SER A 70 -17.50 0.83 0.25
CA SER A 70 -17.97 2.07 -0.41
C SER A 70 -18.76 1.86 -1.71
N GLU A 71 -19.16 0.63 -2.03
CA GLU A 71 -20.00 0.34 -3.21
C GLU A 71 -21.24 -0.48 -2.85
N ASP A 72 -21.78 -0.30 -1.64
CA ASP A 72 -23.22 -0.51 -1.48
C ASP A 72 -23.90 0.68 -2.15
N VAL A 73 -24.24 0.53 -3.42
CA VAL A 73 -25.25 1.37 -4.07
C VAL A 73 -26.52 1.19 -3.25
N MET A 74 -26.71 2.05 -2.24
CA MET A 74 -27.90 2.05 -1.40
C MET A 74 -29.08 2.37 -2.31
N VAL A 75 -29.79 1.33 -2.72
CA VAL A 75 -31.07 1.47 -3.42
C VAL A 75 -32.04 2.07 -2.41
N LEU A 76 -32.30 3.37 -2.58
CA LEU A 76 -33.24 4.11 -1.75
C LEU A 76 -34.62 3.44 -1.84
N ARG A 77 -35.23 3.16 -0.69
CA ARG A 77 -36.58 2.60 -0.64
C ARG A 77 -37.57 3.75 -0.81
N SER A 78 -38.42 3.66 -1.83
CA SER A 78 -39.55 4.59 -1.97
C SER A 78 -40.66 4.17 -1.02
N ILE A 79 -40.78 4.85 0.11
CA ILE A 79 -41.91 4.72 1.05
C ILE A 79 -42.70 6.02 1.13
N THR A 80 -43.93 5.93 1.62
CA THR A 80 -44.72 7.14 1.88
C THR A 80 -44.18 7.86 3.12
N ARG A 81 -44.40 9.18 3.20
CA ARG A 81 -43.96 9.98 4.36
C ARG A 81 -44.54 9.50 5.69
N ASP A 82 -45.80 9.04 5.67
CA ASP A 82 -46.47 8.54 6.87
C ASP A 82 -45.84 7.23 7.36
N GLU A 83 -45.45 6.35 6.44
CA GLU A 83 -44.70 5.13 6.77
C GLU A 83 -43.30 5.46 7.30
N ALA A 84 -42.61 6.41 6.67
CA ALA A 84 -41.29 6.86 7.10
C ALA A 84 -41.31 7.44 8.52
N LYS A 85 -42.31 8.31 8.84
CA LYS A 85 -42.52 8.84 10.19
C LYS A 85 -42.65 7.74 11.22
N LYS A 86 -43.47 6.72 10.94
CA LYS A 86 -43.69 5.60 11.84
C LYS A 86 -42.43 4.76 12.04
N GLU A 87 -41.72 4.44 10.97
CA GLU A 87 -40.48 3.65 11.04
C GLU A 87 -39.36 4.40 11.79
N ILE A 88 -39.28 5.74 11.64
CA ILE A 88 -38.34 6.59 12.39
C ILE A 88 -38.67 6.59 13.89
N LEU A 89 -39.94 6.76 14.27
CA LEU A 89 -40.35 6.70 15.68
C LEU A 89 -40.05 5.33 16.30
N ASP A 90 -40.35 4.24 15.58
CA ASP A 90 -40.03 2.87 16.00
C ASP A 90 -38.50 2.63 16.16
N LEU A 91 -37.67 3.38 15.43
CA LEU A 91 -36.20 3.33 15.51
C LEU A 91 -35.68 4.10 16.72
N LEU A 92 -36.23 5.29 16.96
CA LEU A 92 -35.92 6.13 18.11
C LEU A 92 -36.34 5.45 19.42
N ASP A 93 -37.49 4.79 19.46
CA ASP A 93 -37.95 4.03 20.64
C ASP A 93 -37.02 2.87 21.02
N LYS A 94 -36.27 2.33 20.04
CA LYS A 94 -35.35 1.20 20.26
C LYS A 94 -33.94 1.62 20.61
N SER A 95 -33.57 2.88 20.38
CA SER A 95 -32.18 3.35 20.47
C SER A 95 -32.11 4.70 21.16
N ASP A 96 -31.42 4.76 22.29
CA ASP A 96 -31.34 5.98 23.13
C ASP A 96 -30.70 7.18 22.41
N LYS A 97 -29.85 6.95 21.39
CA LYS A 97 -29.21 8.00 20.56
C LYS A 97 -28.96 7.50 19.14
N LEU A 98 -29.69 8.05 18.17
CA LEU A 98 -29.46 7.85 16.74
C LEU A 98 -29.17 9.20 16.10
N TYR A 99 -28.13 9.25 15.26
CA TYR A 99 -27.88 10.42 14.41
C TYR A 99 -28.69 10.31 13.11
N TYR A 100 -28.97 11.44 12.47
CA TYR A 100 -29.71 11.47 11.19
C TYR A 100 -29.08 10.57 10.11
N TYR A 101 -27.75 10.47 10.10
CA TYR A 101 -27.01 9.57 9.21
C TYR A 101 -27.36 8.10 9.47
N ASP A 102 -27.37 7.67 10.74
CA ASP A 102 -27.68 6.29 11.13
C ASP A 102 -29.13 5.93 10.75
N ILE A 103 -30.06 6.88 10.88
CA ILE A 103 -31.46 6.72 10.49
C ILE A 103 -31.59 6.59 8.98
N ALA A 104 -30.90 7.45 8.21
CA ALA A 104 -30.91 7.40 6.75
C ALA A 104 -30.35 6.06 6.24
N GLU A 105 -29.27 5.57 6.84
CA GLU A 105 -28.68 4.27 6.52
C GLU A 105 -29.61 3.11 6.90
N ALA A 106 -30.19 3.13 8.10
CA ALA A 106 -31.08 2.08 8.59
C ALA A 106 -32.37 1.96 7.78
N LEU A 107 -32.94 3.09 7.36
CA LEU A 107 -34.20 3.15 6.60
C LEU A 107 -33.99 3.19 5.08
N ARG A 108 -32.74 3.33 4.62
CA ARG A 108 -32.38 3.52 3.21
C ARG A 108 -33.18 4.67 2.58
N LEU A 109 -33.27 5.76 3.33
CA LEU A 109 -33.90 7.01 2.93
C LEU A 109 -32.83 8.04 2.59
N ASP A 110 -33.21 9.04 1.81
CA ASP A 110 -32.32 10.17 1.59
C ASP A 110 -32.15 10.97 2.90
N LEU A 111 -30.95 11.49 3.13
CA LEU A 111 -30.65 12.26 4.33
C LEU A 111 -31.52 13.53 4.40
N GLU A 112 -31.78 14.15 3.24
CA GLU A 112 -32.65 15.33 3.17
C GLU A 112 -34.10 14.98 3.59
N GLU A 113 -34.61 13.82 3.18
CA GLU A 113 -35.93 13.33 3.59
C GLU A 113 -35.99 13.05 5.10
N VAL A 114 -34.95 12.44 5.66
CA VAL A 114 -34.87 12.18 7.11
C VAL A 114 -34.87 13.48 7.91
N VAL A 115 -34.09 14.48 7.49
CA VAL A 115 -34.05 15.80 8.15
C VAL A 115 -35.42 16.48 8.08
N GLN A 116 -36.08 16.43 6.93
CA GLN A 116 -37.43 17.00 6.77
C GLN A 116 -38.43 16.31 7.69
N ILE A 117 -38.44 14.97 7.72
CA ILE A 117 -39.37 14.19 8.55
C ILE A 117 -39.11 14.42 10.04
N MET A 118 -37.86 14.44 10.48
CA MET A 118 -37.50 14.72 11.87
C MET A 118 -37.93 16.13 12.30
N SER A 119 -37.75 17.12 11.43
CA SER A 119 -38.24 18.50 11.68
C SER A 119 -39.77 18.56 11.84
N GLU A 120 -40.50 17.76 11.05
CA GLU A 120 -41.95 17.64 11.16
C GLU A 120 -42.35 16.95 12.49
N LEU A 121 -41.68 15.86 12.87
CA LEU A 121 -41.93 15.13 14.12
C LEU A 121 -41.62 15.99 15.36
N GLU A 122 -40.57 16.81 15.31
CA GLU A 122 -40.27 17.81 16.34
C GLU A 122 -41.36 18.88 16.43
N SER A 123 -41.82 19.40 15.28
CA SER A 123 -42.90 20.39 15.21
C SER A 123 -44.24 19.85 15.72
N GLU A 124 -44.48 18.55 15.53
CA GLU A 124 -45.64 17.82 16.02
C GLU A 124 -45.49 17.39 17.50
N GLY A 125 -44.32 17.58 18.12
CA GLY A 125 -44.05 17.29 19.53
C GLY A 125 -43.79 15.81 19.85
N PHE A 126 -43.54 14.98 18.84
CA PHE A 126 -43.22 13.55 19.01
C PHE A 126 -41.76 13.30 19.39
N VAL A 127 -40.85 14.21 19.05
CA VAL A 127 -39.42 14.11 19.37
C VAL A 127 -38.99 15.37 20.12
N GLY A 128 -38.36 15.19 21.28
CA GLY A 128 -37.85 16.28 22.10
C GLY A 128 -36.42 16.64 21.70
N VAL A 129 -36.13 17.94 21.57
CA VAL A 129 -34.77 18.44 21.40
C VAL A 129 -33.95 17.99 22.61
N ALA A 130 -32.96 17.13 22.41
CA ALA A 130 -31.95 16.88 23.42
C ALA A 130 -31.10 18.15 23.55
N GLU A 131 -31.36 18.94 24.61
CA GLU A 131 -30.48 20.03 25.06
C GLU A 131 -29.05 19.55 25.35
#